data_AF-A0A226ERC3-F1
#
_entry.id   AF-A0A226ERC3-F1
#
_cell.length_a   1.000
_cell.length_b   1.000
_cell.length_c   1.000
_cell.angle_alpha   90.00
_cell.angle_beta   90.00
_cell.angle_gamma   90.00
#
_symmetry.space_group_name_H-M   'P 1'
#
loop_
_entity.id
_entity.type
_entity.pdbx_description
1 polymer ?
#
loop_
_entity_poly.entity_id
_entity_poly.type
_entity_poly.pdbx_seq_one_letter_code
_entity_poly.pdbx_strand_id
1 'polypeptide(L)'
;MFSGNLKLRIIEAVELKPTAFQGRLSTTFSENISIDPYVSIDLDEVTIHRTTPRVKTYNPKWDESFVTMATNLSSIGLTVFHDAAIPPDDFIANSTILIEDLLEKLEATPAPLSDALSAESASSASVALGASSSEKKSYDIWVDLEPHGRLHIAMDFNYEEEEEHEEANSESIVKSGGGQQGGESDGGKEFKERGGGFNRRRGAMRRRVHQVNGHKFMATYLRQPTFCSHCKEFIWGLGKQGYQCQVCTCVVHKRCHGLVVTKCPGMAMGGAVGGEELEAVGGQRFSVNLPHRFSIHTYKRPTFCEHCGSLIFGVIRQGNKIYKN
;
A
#
# COMPACT_ATOMS: atom_id res chain seq x y z
N MET A 1 12.26 9.63 -8.78
CA MET A 1 11.77 10.07 -7.44
C MET A 1 11.31 11.51 -7.54
N PHE A 2 10.45 11.98 -6.64
CA PHE A 2 9.91 13.36 -6.64
C PHE A 2 10.13 14.05 -5.29
N SER A 3 10.59 15.29 -5.32
CA SER A 3 10.65 16.18 -4.15
C SER A 3 9.91 17.49 -4.49
N GLY A 4 9.07 17.95 -3.56
CA GLY A 4 8.26 19.16 -3.72
C GLY A 4 6.82 18.98 -3.28
N ASN A 5 5.92 19.82 -3.78
CA ASN A 5 4.51 19.82 -3.40
C ASN A 5 3.67 18.93 -4.33
N LEU A 6 3.04 17.91 -3.76
CA LEU A 6 2.06 17.04 -4.41
C LEU A 6 0.65 17.43 -3.97
N LYS A 7 -0.21 17.76 -4.94
CA LYS A 7 -1.66 17.83 -4.75
C LYS A 7 -2.30 16.64 -5.44
N LEU A 8 -2.93 15.75 -4.68
CA LEU A 8 -3.70 14.62 -5.20
C LEU A 8 -5.20 14.87 -4.94
N ARG A 9 -6.02 14.56 -5.95
CA ARG A 9 -7.48 14.56 -5.89
C ARG A 9 -8.00 13.17 -6.22
N ILE A 10 -8.80 12.61 -5.31
CA ILE A 10 -9.53 11.36 -5.51
C ILE A 10 -10.93 11.74 -6.01
N ILE A 11 -11.23 11.44 -7.27
CA ILE A 11 -12.45 11.91 -7.93
C ILE A 11 -13.57 10.89 -7.71
N GLU A 12 -13.43 9.68 -8.25
CA GLU A 12 -14.42 8.62 -8.14
C GLU A 12 -13.82 7.24 -8.34
N ALA A 13 -14.52 6.19 -7.91
CA ALA A 13 -14.23 4.82 -8.33
C ALA A 13 -15.45 4.20 -9.02
N VAL A 14 -15.20 3.21 -9.87
CA VAL A 14 -16.23 2.40 -10.53
C VAL A 14 -15.96 0.91 -10.36
N GLU A 15 -17.02 0.12 -10.43
CA GLU A 15 -16.99 -1.35 -10.45
C GLU A 15 -16.29 -2.01 -9.24
N LEU A 16 -16.30 -1.36 -8.07
CA LEU A 16 -15.79 -1.96 -6.83
C LEU A 16 -16.59 -3.21 -6.48
N LYS A 17 -15.90 -4.29 -6.07
CA LYS A 17 -16.54 -5.55 -5.66
C LYS A 17 -16.20 -5.90 -4.21
N PRO A 18 -17.17 -6.33 -3.39
CA PRO A 18 -16.89 -6.85 -2.05
C PRO A 18 -15.91 -8.02 -2.11
N THR A 19 -14.99 -8.10 -1.15
CA THR A 19 -14.14 -9.29 -1.04
C THR A 19 -14.91 -10.45 -0.42
N ALA A 20 -14.52 -11.68 -0.76
CA ALA A 20 -15.14 -12.91 -0.26
C ALA A 20 -14.94 -13.15 1.27
N PHE A 21 -14.42 -12.16 1.99
CA PHE A 21 -14.36 -12.11 3.45
C PHE A 21 -15.59 -11.40 4.05
N GLN A 22 -16.06 -10.30 3.44
CA GLN A 22 -17.23 -9.53 3.88
C GLN A 22 -18.50 -10.38 3.97
N GLY A 23 -18.67 -11.34 3.06
CA GLY A 23 -19.79 -12.29 3.07
C GLY A 23 -19.82 -13.29 4.23
N ARG A 24 -18.81 -13.31 5.12
CA ARG A 24 -18.72 -14.30 6.21
C ARG A 24 -19.16 -13.78 7.59
N LEU A 25 -19.26 -12.46 7.77
CA LEU A 25 -19.80 -11.86 8.99
C LEU A 25 -21.27 -11.43 8.86
N SER A 26 -21.80 -11.31 7.63
CA SER A 26 -23.22 -11.06 7.40
C SER A 26 -24.06 -12.30 7.77
N THR A 27 -24.70 -12.28 8.94
CA THR A 27 -25.64 -13.32 9.41
C THR A 27 -26.94 -13.37 8.60
N THR A 28 -27.11 -12.49 7.61
CA THR A 28 -28.30 -12.30 6.79
C THR A 28 -28.11 -12.85 5.37
N PHE A 29 -28.99 -13.78 4.99
CA PHE A 29 -29.11 -14.37 3.66
C PHE A 29 -29.69 -13.36 2.64
N SER A 30 -28.92 -12.33 2.28
CA SER A 30 -29.32 -11.33 1.28
C SER A 30 -28.24 -11.18 0.20
N GLU A 31 -28.63 -11.36 -1.06
CA GLU A 31 -27.73 -11.55 -2.21
C GLU A 31 -26.98 -10.29 -2.70
N ASN A 32 -26.95 -9.20 -1.93
CA ASN A 32 -26.21 -7.98 -2.26
C ASN A 32 -25.56 -7.38 -1.00
N ILE A 33 -24.24 -7.55 -0.88
CA ILE A 33 -23.43 -6.98 0.22
C ILE A 33 -23.11 -5.52 -0.12
N SER A 34 -23.94 -4.59 0.36
CA SER A 34 -23.66 -3.16 0.21
C SER A 34 -22.38 -2.78 0.97
N ILE A 35 -21.47 -2.08 0.30
CA ILE A 35 -20.22 -1.58 0.88
C ILE A 35 -20.27 -0.07 1.11
N ASP A 36 -19.52 0.37 2.13
CA ASP A 36 -19.32 1.79 2.45
C ASP A 36 -17.85 2.18 2.15
N PRO A 37 -17.45 2.35 0.88
CA PRO A 37 -16.04 2.54 0.51
C PRO A 37 -15.44 3.90 0.89
N TYR A 38 -14.18 3.87 1.34
CA TYR A 38 -13.26 5.02 1.40
C TYR A 38 -11.88 4.62 0.82
N VAL A 39 -11.04 5.62 0.50
CA VAL A 39 -9.66 5.41 0.00
C VAL A 39 -8.66 5.85 1.06
N SER A 40 -7.72 4.98 1.41
CA SER A 40 -6.48 5.31 2.12
C SER A 40 -5.41 5.65 1.10
N ILE A 41 -4.75 6.81 1.25
CA ILE A 41 -3.62 7.20 0.43
C ILE A 41 -2.34 7.11 1.25
N ASP A 42 -1.39 6.34 0.72
CA ASP A 42 -0.09 6.10 1.30
C ASP A 42 1.00 6.67 0.37
N LEU A 43 1.93 7.46 0.91
CA LEU A 43 3.17 7.85 0.23
C LEU A 43 4.31 7.00 0.78
N ASP A 44 4.95 6.19 -0.07
CA ASP A 44 6.06 5.29 0.32
C ASP A 44 5.81 4.48 1.60
N GLU A 45 4.65 3.81 1.67
CA GLU A 45 4.13 3.02 2.82
C GLU A 45 3.65 3.85 4.04
N VAL A 46 3.63 5.19 3.97
CA VAL A 46 3.12 6.07 5.04
C VAL A 46 1.74 6.61 4.65
N THR A 47 0.70 6.20 5.36
CA THR A 47 -0.65 6.76 5.21
C THR A 47 -0.66 8.25 5.57
N ILE A 48 -1.00 9.09 4.60
CA ILE A 48 -1.06 10.54 4.74
C ILE A 48 -2.50 11.08 4.81
N HIS A 49 -3.45 10.37 4.21
CA HIS A 49 -4.83 10.84 4.05
C HIS A 49 -5.79 9.65 3.91
N ARG A 50 -7.04 9.87 4.34
CA ARG A 50 -8.18 8.95 4.12
C ARG A 50 -9.36 9.79 3.66
N THR A 51 -10.00 9.40 2.55
CA THR A 51 -11.21 10.08 2.07
C THR A 51 -12.42 9.79 2.94
N THR A 52 -13.51 10.54 2.77
CA THR A 52 -14.76 10.25 3.48
C THR A 52 -15.42 8.95 2.98
N PRO A 53 -15.94 8.08 3.86
CA PRO A 53 -16.72 6.92 3.44
C PRO A 53 -17.98 7.33 2.67
N ARG A 54 -18.28 6.62 1.58
CA ARG A 54 -19.52 6.78 0.81
C ARG A 54 -20.43 5.61 1.05
N VAL A 55 -21.63 5.88 1.56
CA VAL A 55 -22.56 4.84 2.03
C VAL A 55 -23.19 4.04 0.87
N LYS A 56 -23.17 2.71 0.98
CA LYS A 56 -23.88 1.71 0.16
C LYS A 56 -23.71 1.88 -1.35
N THR A 57 -22.46 2.00 -1.82
CA THR A 57 -22.17 2.19 -3.25
C THR A 57 -20.95 1.41 -3.74
N TYR A 58 -21.06 0.82 -4.93
CA TYR A 58 -19.95 0.24 -5.68
C TYR A 58 -19.27 1.24 -6.63
N ASN A 59 -19.86 2.43 -6.78
CA ASN A 59 -19.38 3.51 -7.64
C ASN A 59 -19.33 4.84 -6.84
N PRO A 60 -18.46 4.95 -5.83
CA PRO A 60 -18.36 6.14 -4.99
C PRO A 60 -17.76 7.33 -5.75
N LYS A 61 -18.29 8.54 -5.47
CA LYS A 61 -17.73 9.81 -5.92
C LYS A 61 -17.28 10.61 -4.70
N TRP A 62 -15.99 10.92 -4.60
CA TRP A 62 -15.41 11.67 -3.49
C TRP A 62 -15.24 13.15 -3.86
N ASP A 63 -14.55 13.42 -4.97
CA ASP A 63 -14.02 14.75 -5.36
C ASP A 63 -13.27 15.45 -4.22
N GLU A 64 -12.46 14.68 -3.49
CA GLU A 64 -11.68 15.13 -2.34
C GLU A 64 -10.23 15.37 -2.77
N SER A 65 -9.71 16.59 -2.54
CA SER A 65 -8.32 16.94 -2.83
C SER A 65 -7.56 17.32 -1.57
N PHE A 66 -6.31 16.88 -1.47
CA PHE A 66 -5.38 17.28 -0.43
C PHE A 66 -4.04 17.70 -1.05
N VAL A 67 -3.25 18.45 -0.29
CA VAL A 67 -1.90 18.91 -0.66
C VAL A 67 -0.92 18.45 0.40
N THR A 68 0.25 17.98 0.00
CA THR A 68 1.31 17.55 0.92
C THR A 68 2.69 17.81 0.31
N MET A 69 3.67 18.09 1.17
CA MET A 69 5.06 18.21 0.77
C MET A 69 5.70 16.82 0.87
N ALA A 70 6.18 16.30 -0.27
CA ALA A 70 6.79 14.99 -0.39
C ALA A 70 8.30 15.15 -0.64
N THR A 71 9.10 14.28 -0.04
CA THR A 71 10.56 14.27 -0.20
C THR A 71 11.04 12.91 -0.67
N ASN A 72 11.75 12.88 -1.80
CA ASN A 72 12.24 11.66 -2.46
C ASN A 72 11.15 10.58 -2.72
N LEU A 73 9.93 11.02 -3.00
CA LEU A 73 8.76 10.16 -3.24
C LEU A 73 9.03 9.16 -4.37
N SER A 74 8.84 7.87 -4.09
CA SER A 74 9.01 6.79 -5.07
C SER A 74 7.69 6.19 -5.56
N SER A 75 6.67 6.14 -4.69
CA SER A 75 5.42 5.43 -4.95
C SER A 75 4.22 6.02 -4.21
N ILE A 76 3.07 6.02 -4.88
CA ILE A 76 1.76 6.39 -4.32
C ILE A 76 0.90 5.12 -4.23
N GLY A 77 0.59 4.69 -3.00
CA GLY A 77 -0.32 3.60 -2.71
C GLY A 77 -1.76 4.11 -2.55
N LEU A 78 -2.71 3.47 -3.22
CA LEU A 78 -4.14 3.80 -3.15
C LEU A 78 -4.89 2.54 -2.75
N THR A 79 -5.40 2.48 -1.52
CA THR A 79 -6.09 1.29 -0.99
C THR A 79 -7.53 1.61 -0.63
N VAL A 80 -8.47 0.91 -1.26
CA VAL A 80 -9.91 1.01 -1.02
C VAL A 80 -10.33 0.02 0.06
N PHE A 81 -11.08 0.52 1.04
CA PHE A 81 -11.59 -0.25 2.18
C PHE A 81 -13.09 0.05 2.38
N HIS A 82 -13.80 -0.90 2.99
CA HIS A 82 -15.13 -0.67 3.56
C HIS A 82 -15.00 -0.20 5.01
N ASP A 83 -15.64 0.93 5.32
CA ASP A 83 -15.80 1.44 6.70
C ASP A 83 -16.68 0.47 7.52
N ALA A 84 -16.06 -0.30 8.42
CA ALA A 84 -16.73 -1.35 9.15
C ALA A 84 -17.20 -0.85 10.52
N ALA A 85 -18.46 -1.11 10.87
CA ALA A 85 -19.06 -0.71 12.15
C ALA A 85 -18.29 -1.21 13.39
N ILE A 86 -17.46 -2.26 13.24
CA ILE A 86 -16.52 -2.75 14.26
C ILE A 86 -15.17 -3.00 13.56
N PRO A 87 -14.09 -2.27 13.91
CA PRO A 87 -12.78 -2.46 13.30
C PRO A 87 -12.21 -3.88 13.45
N PRO A 88 -11.38 -4.37 12.50
CA PRO A 88 -10.76 -3.61 11.42
C PRO A 88 -11.66 -3.42 10.19
N ASP A 89 -11.40 -2.32 9.47
CA ASP A 89 -11.99 -2.01 8.16
C ASP A 89 -11.66 -3.09 7.12
N ASP A 90 -12.63 -3.48 6.30
CA ASP A 90 -12.47 -4.59 5.35
C ASP A 90 -11.80 -4.12 4.05
N PHE A 91 -10.74 -4.81 3.63
CA PHE A 91 -10.07 -4.53 2.35
C PHE A 91 -10.98 -4.84 1.16
N ILE A 92 -11.04 -3.92 0.19
CA ILE A 92 -11.75 -4.08 -1.08
C ILE A 92 -10.76 -4.34 -2.22
N ALA A 93 -9.89 -3.36 -2.50
CA ALA A 93 -8.97 -3.39 -3.62
C ALA A 93 -7.83 -2.37 -3.41
N ASN A 94 -6.73 -2.47 -4.16
CA ASN A 94 -5.66 -1.47 -4.14
C ASN A 94 -5.01 -1.26 -5.50
N SER A 95 -4.26 -0.17 -5.62
CA SER A 95 -3.29 0.05 -6.69
C SER A 95 -2.03 0.71 -6.13
N THR A 96 -0.96 0.73 -6.91
CA THR A 96 0.29 1.40 -6.57
C THR A 96 0.87 1.99 -7.83
N ILE A 97 1.14 3.29 -7.79
CA ILE A 97 1.65 4.07 -8.91
C ILE A 97 3.10 4.40 -8.58
N LEU A 98 4.04 4.04 -9.46
CA LEU A 98 5.43 4.47 -9.32
C LEU A 98 5.56 5.88 -9.91
N ILE A 99 6.40 6.72 -9.28
CA ILE A 99 6.63 8.08 -9.76
C ILE A 99 7.38 8.08 -11.10
N GLU A 100 8.23 7.09 -11.35
CA GLU A 100 8.89 6.90 -12.65
C GLU A 100 7.91 6.63 -13.79
N ASP A 101 6.96 5.69 -13.63
CA ASP A 101 5.91 5.38 -14.61
C ASP A 101 5.03 6.59 -15.00
N LEU A 102 4.88 7.57 -14.09
CA LEU A 102 4.15 8.81 -14.38
C LEU A 102 5.00 9.75 -15.23
N LEU A 103 6.27 9.91 -14.90
CA LEU A 103 7.16 10.86 -15.58
C LEU A 103 7.48 10.42 -17.02
N GLU A 104 7.73 9.13 -17.24
CA GLU A 104 7.97 8.58 -18.58
C GLU A 104 6.76 8.78 -19.52
N LYS A 105 5.53 8.77 -18.98
CA LYS A 105 4.30 9.00 -19.77
C LYS A 105 4.17 10.41 -20.34
N LEU A 106 4.92 11.39 -19.84
CA LEU A 106 4.97 12.73 -20.44
C LEU A 106 5.96 12.81 -21.60
N GLU A 107 7.08 12.10 -21.51
CA GLU A 107 8.14 12.07 -22.54
C GLU A 107 7.71 11.27 -23.78
N ALA A 108 6.77 10.33 -23.62
CA ALA A 108 6.23 9.50 -24.69
C ALA A 108 5.23 10.22 -25.62
N THR A 109 4.94 11.51 -25.42
CA THR A 109 4.10 12.32 -26.33
C THR A 109 4.98 12.87 -27.46
N PRO A 110 4.96 12.33 -28.70
CA PRO A 110 5.71 12.93 -29.80
C PRO A 110 5.16 14.34 -30.06
N ALA A 111 6.06 15.33 -30.09
CA ALA A 111 5.71 16.68 -30.51
C ALA A 111 5.01 16.62 -31.88
N PRO A 112 3.89 17.36 -32.10
CA PRO A 112 3.25 17.40 -33.40
C PRO A 112 4.24 17.94 -34.43
N LEU A 113 4.60 17.11 -35.41
CA LEU A 113 5.43 17.50 -36.54
C LEU A 113 4.78 18.69 -37.24
N SER A 114 5.48 19.82 -37.22
CA SER A 114 5.04 21.07 -37.81
C SER A 114 5.27 21.06 -39.32
N ASP A 115 4.19 20.89 -40.09
CA ASP A 115 4.14 21.41 -41.46
C ASP A 115 3.46 22.80 -41.47
N ALA A 116 3.95 23.68 -42.33
CA ALA A 116 3.84 25.13 -42.17
C ALA A 116 2.68 25.80 -42.94
N LEU A 117 2.65 27.15 -42.85
CA LEU A 117 1.81 28.13 -43.58
C LEU A 117 0.45 28.45 -42.90
N SER A 118 0.06 29.70 -42.61
CA SER A 118 0.70 31.04 -42.74
C SER A 118 -0.05 32.09 -41.87
N ALA A 119 0.64 33.18 -41.45
CA ALA A 119 0.14 34.57 -41.20
C ALA A 119 -1.13 34.81 -40.31
N GLU A 120 -1.35 35.89 -39.53
CA GLU A 120 -0.68 37.13 -39.07
C GLU A 120 -1.61 37.76 -37.98
N SER A 121 -1.32 38.77 -37.14
CA SER A 121 -0.11 39.54 -36.75
C SER A 121 -0.43 40.39 -35.48
N ALA A 122 0.54 40.62 -34.57
CA ALA A 122 0.55 41.66 -33.50
C ALA A 122 -0.54 41.56 -32.39
N SER A 123 -0.40 42.04 -31.15
CA SER A 123 0.68 42.59 -30.29
C SER A 123 0.18 42.44 -28.83
N SER A 124 0.97 42.44 -27.75
CA SER A 124 2.10 43.31 -27.42
C SER A 124 3.01 42.67 -26.36
N ALA A 125 4.29 43.04 -26.37
CA ALA A 125 5.26 42.60 -25.36
C ALA A 125 5.29 43.57 -24.18
N SER A 126 5.12 43.05 -22.96
CA SER A 126 5.57 43.69 -21.73
C SER A 126 6.64 42.82 -21.09
N VAL A 127 7.88 43.32 -21.08
CA VAL A 127 9.03 42.68 -20.43
C VAL A 127 8.77 42.52 -18.92
N ALA A 128 8.78 41.27 -18.45
CA ALA A 128 8.87 40.93 -17.03
C ALA A 128 10.18 40.15 -16.80
N LEU A 129 11.03 40.66 -15.93
CA LEU A 129 12.29 40.04 -15.54
C LEU A 129 12.04 38.95 -14.51
N GLY A 130 12.70 37.79 -14.67
CA GLY A 130 12.99 36.84 -13.59
C GLY A 130 11.79 36.19 -12.90
N ALA A 131 11.32 35.08 -13.46
CA ALA A 131 10.65 34.04 -12.69
C ALA A 131 11.52 32.77 -12.77
N SER A 132 11.91 32.19 -11.63
CA SER A 132 12.40 30.80 -11.64
C SER A 132 11.23 29.90 -12.03
N SER A 133 11.43 29.08 -13.06
CA SER A 133 10.32 28.43 -13.77
C SER A 133 9.94 27.12 -13.11
N SER A 134 9.30 27.19 -11.93
CA SER A 134 8.79 26.01 -11.21
C SER A 134 7.98 25.10 -12.15
N GLU A 135 8.56 23.97 -12.56
CA GLU A 135 7.92 23.04 -13.48
C GLU A 135 6.71 22.38 -12.82
N LYS A 136 5.50 22.77 -13.26
CA LYS A 136 4.25 22.14 -12.82
C LYS A 136 3.85 21.02 -13.79
N LYS A 137 3.87 19.77 -13.34
CA LYS A 137 3.38 18.60 -14.09
C LYS A 137 2.03 18.16 -13.54
N SER A 138 1.04 17.97 -14.41
CA SER A 138 -0.34 17.61 -14.04
C SER A 138 -0.79 16.35 -14.76
N TYR A 139 -1.51 15.47 -14.05
CA TYR A 139 -2.05 14.21 -14.55
C TYR A 139 -3.52 14.10 -14.17
N ASP A 140 -4.35 13.64 -15.11
CA ASP A 140 -5.75 13.28 -14.88
C ASP A 140 -5.95 11.89 -15.51
N ILE A 141 -6.03 10.85 -14.67
CA ILE A 141 -5.89 9.44 -15.10
C ILE A 141 -6.84 8.50 -14.36
N TRP A 142 -7.25 7.46 -15.08
CA TRP A 142 -7.85 6.27 -14.49
C TRP A 142 -6.76 5.25 -14.14
N VAL A 143 -6.84 4.72 -12.92
CA VAL A 143 -5.90 3.75 -12.36
C VAL A 143 -6.69 2.48 -12.02
N ASP A 144 -6.25 1.36 -12.56
CA ASP A 144 -6.92 0.08 -12.32
C ASP A 144 -6.58 -0.45 -10.91
N LEU A 145 -7.59 -1.01 -10.24
CA LEU A 145 -7.49 -1.56 -8.87
C LEU A 145 -7.46 -3.08 -8.92
N GLU A 146 -6.53 -3.71 -8.20
CA GLU A 146 -6.50 -5.15 -7.98
C GLU A 146 -7.34 -5.50 -6.72
N PRO A 147 -8.24 -6.52 -6.77
CA PRO A 147 -8.52 -7.41 -7.89
C PRO A 147 -9.57 -6.89 -8.89
N HIS A 148 -10.31 -5.84 -8.56
CA HIS A 148 -11.40 -5.28 -9.38
C HIS A 148 -11.61 -3.79 -9.13
N GLY A 149 -12.15 -3.13 -10.15
CA GLY A 149 -12.57 -1.74 -10.11
C GLY A 149 -11.51 -0.80 -10.69
N ARG A 150 -11.89 0.47 -10.85
CA ARG A 150 -11.01 1.52 -11.39
C ARG A 150 -11.21 2.80 -10.59
N LEU A 151 -10.13 3.55 -10.37
CA LEU A 151 -10.10 4.76 -9.58
C LEU A 151 -9.67 5.95 -10.45
N HIS A 152 -10.49 6.99 -10.51
CA HIS A 152 -10.19 8.24 -11.20
C HIS A 152 -9.50 9.21 -10.25
N ILE A 153 -8.30 9.66 -10.63
CA ILE A 153 -7.51 10.59 -9.83
C ILE A 153 -6.93 11.71 -10.69
N ALA A 154 -6.68 12.86 -10.05
CA ALA A 154 -5.86 13.92 -10.64
C ALA A 154 -4.71 14.30 -9.70
N MET A 155 -3.51 14.50 -10.26
CA MET A 155 -2.28 14.80 -9.52
C MET A 155 -1.59 16.02 -10.11
N ASP A 156 -1.36 17.06 -9.31
CA ASP A 156 -0.42 18.14 -9.63
C ASP A 156 0.88 17.94 -8.84
N PHE A 157 2.00 17.86 -9.55
CA PHE A 157 3.35 17.88 -9.00
C PHE A 157 3.97 19.26 -9.24
N ASN A 158 4.46 19.90 -8.19
CA ASN A 158 5.22 21.14 -8.25
C ASN A 158 6.61 20.89 -7.65
N TYR A 159 7.63 20.91 -8.51
CA TYR A 159 9.00 20.65 -8.12
C TYR A 159 9.59 21.83 -7.35
N GLU A 160 10.38 21.52 -6.32
CA GLU A 160 11.31 22.47 -5.71
C GLU A 160 12.68 22.18 -6.33
N GLU A 161 13.23 23.14 -7.08
CA GLU A 161 14.59 23.05 -7.62
C GLU A 161 15.58 23.17 -6.46
N GLU A 162 16.39 22.13 -6.22
CA GLU A 162 17.52 22.21 -5.30
C GLU A 162 18.65 23.01 -5.97
N GLU A 163 18.85 24.27 -5.58
CA GLU A 163 19.99 25.08 -6.02
C GLU A 163 21.29 24.46 -5.50
N GLU A 164 22.00 23.69 -6.35
CA GLU A 164 23.34 23.16 -6.06
C GLU A 164 24.35 24.32 -5.92
N HIS A 165 24.54 24.80 -4.69
CA HIS A 165 25.62 25.73 -4.37
C HIS A 165 26.98 25.02 -4.36
N GLU A 166 27.78 25.24 -5.41
CA GLU A 166 29.19 24.85 -5.45
C GLU A 166 29.99 25.58 -4.35
N GLU A 167 30.33 24.88 -3.26
CA GLU A 167 31.27 25.39 -2.25
C GLU A 167 32.71 25.38 -2.78
N ALA A 168 33.10 26.48 -3.42
CA ALA A 168 34.48 26.70 -3.85
C ALA A 168 35.45 26.82 -2.65
N ASN A 169 36.37 25.87 -2.56
CA ASN A 169 37.46 25.82 -1.58
C ASN A 169 38.34 27.09 -1.63
N SER A 170 38.50 27.76 -0.48
CA SER A 170 39.73 28.49 -0.17
C SER A 170 40.07 28.43 1.32
N GLU A 171 40.86 27.43 1.73
CA GLU A 171 41.63 27.53 2.98
C GLU A 171 42.69 28.64 2.88
N SER A 172 42.97 29.36 3.98
CA SER A 172 44.36 29.59 4.44
C SER A 172 44.52 30.39 5.75
N ILE A 173 45.53 29.96 6.52
CA ILE A 173 46.50 30.80 7.28
C ILE A 173 46.14 31.32 8.72
N VAL A 174 46.56 30.48 9.68
CA VAL A 174 47.34 30.71 10.93
C VAL A 174 46.79 31.48 12.17
N LYS A 175 46.67 30.69 13.25
CA LYS A 175 47.24 30.86 14.62
C LYS A 175 47.40 32.27 15.24
N SER A 176 46.73 32.48 16.38
CA SER A 176 47.25 32.80 17.75
C SER A 176 46.06 33.25 18.64
N GLY A 177 46.02 33.15 19.97
CA GLY A 177 46.96 32.60 20.95
C GLY A 177 46.79 33.25 22.34
N GLY A 178 46.10 32.59 23.27
CA GLY A 178 46.07 32.94 24.72
C GLY A 178 45.18 34.11 25.17
N GLY A 179 44.80 34.11 26.46
CA GLY A 179 44.09 35.22 27.13
C GLY A 179 42.97 34.76 28.08
N GLN A 180 42.96 35.27 29.32
CA GLN A 180 42.05 34.84 30.39
C GLN A 180 41.44 36.06 31.11
N GLN A 181 40.30 35.85 31.79
CA GLN A 181 39.63 36.72 32.79
C GLN A 181 38.68 37.84 32.29
N GLY A 182 37.52 37.93 32.97
CA GLY A 182 36.88 39.19 33.35
C GLY A 182 35.43 39.42 32.89
N GLY A 183 34.54 39.72 33.85
CA GLY A 183 33.33 40.53 33.60
C GLY A 183 31.98 39.83 33.80
N GLU A 184 31.14 40.42 34.65
CA GLU A 184 29.78 39.97 34.98
C GLU A 184 28.67 40.58 34.11
N SER A 185 27.47 39.98 34.19
CA SER A 185 26.13 40.59 34.05
C SER A 185 25.78 41.40 32.79
N ASP A 186 24.77 40.95 32.03
CA ASP A 186 23.36 41.40 32.17
C ASP A 186 22.45 40.73 31.10
N GLY A 187 21.13 40.73 31.32
CA GLY A 187 20.13 40.70 30.24
C GLY A 187 19.76 39.35 29.58
N GLY A 188 18.50 38.93 29.76
CA GLY A 188 17.72 38.24 28.72
C GLY A 188 18.01 36.76 28.42
N LYS A 189 17.18 35.85 28.94
CA LYS A 189 17.07 34.48 28.40
C LYS A 189 16.20 34.45 27.15
N GLU A 190 16.75 34.93 26.05
CA GLU A 190 16.19 34.70 24.71
C GLU A 190 16.55 33.28 24.24
N PHE A 191 15.55 32.45 23.92
CA PHE A 191 15.79 31.07 23.46
C PHE A 191 16.21 31.08 21.98
N LYS A 192 17.51 31.29 21.76
CA LYS A 192 18.12 31.28 20.42
C LYS A 192 18.54 29.86 20.06
N GLU A 193 17.73 29.17 19.25
CA GLU A 193 18.14 27.90 18.67
C GLU A 193 19.36 28.10 17.77
N ARG A 194 20.51 27.58 18.22
CA ARG A 194 21.65 27.29 17.36
C ARG A 194 21.67 25.77 17.16
N GLY A 195 21.49 25.34 15.92
CA GLY A 195 21.33 23.93 15.58
C GLY A 195 22.61 23.11 15.71
N GLY A 196 22.49 21.82 15.42
CA GLY A 196 23.61 20.90 15.28
C GLY A 196 23.65 19.78 16.32
N GLY A 197 22.91 18.69 16.05
CA GLY A 197 23.12 17.41 16.73
C GLY A 197 21.86 16.74 17.27
N PHE A 198 21.85 15.41 17.23
CA PHE A 198 20.86 14.53 17.85
C PHE A 198 19.41 14.61 17.34
N ASN A 199 19.22 14.26 16.06
CA ASN A 199 18.12 13.34 15.73
C ASN A 199 18.44 12.43 14.55
N ARG A 200 19.36 11.47 14.75
CA ARG A 200 19.38 10.22 13.97
C ARG A 200 18.14 9.39 14.31
N ARG A 201 16.96 9.85 13.90
CA ARG A 201 15.75 9.03 13.87
C ARG A 201 15.95 7.98 12.79
N ARG A 202 16.55 6.85 13.19
CA ARG A 202 16.76 5.66 12.37
C ARG A 202 15.46 5.37 11.63
N GLY A 203 15.50 5.47 10.29
CA GLY A 203 14.32 5.30 9.46
C GLY A 203 13.59 3.99 9.78
N ALA A 204 12.25 4.02 9.70
CA ALA A 204 11.45 2.82 9.90
C ALA A 204 11.85 1.78 8.85
N MET A 205 12.52 0.71 9.29
CA MET A 205 13.10 -0.28 8.39
C MET A 205 12.00 -0.94 7.54
N ARG A 206 12.00 -0.67 6.24
CA ARG A 206 11.07 -1.20 5.23
C ARG A 206 10.86 -2.70 5.45
N ARG A 207 9.60 -3.12 5.61
CA ARG A 207 9.30 -4.49 6.07
C ARG A 207 9.62 -5.47 4.96
N ARG A 208 10.75 -6.18 5.07
CA ARG A 208 11.16 -7.18 4.08
C ARG A 208 10.02 -8.16 3.78
N VAL A 209 9.57 -8.16 2.53
CA VAL A 209 8.65 -9.15 1.98
C VAL A 209 9.45 -10.38 1.58
N HIS A 210 8.97 -11.57 1.93
CA HIS A 210 9.63 -12.82 1.61
C HIS A 210 8.81 -13.55 0.54
N GLN A 211 9.35 -13.69 -0.67
CA GLN A 211 8.67 -14.39 -1.76
C GLN A 211 9.15 -15.85 -1.84
N VAL A 212 8.23 -16.81 -1.71
CA VAL A 212 8.54 -18.26 -1.72
C VAL A 212 7.44 -18.99 -2.48
N ASN A 213 7.76 -19.68 -3.58
CA ASN A 213 6.79 -20.46 -4.38
C ASN A 213 5.49 -19.67 -4.73
N GLY A 214 5.64 -18.38 -5.06
CA GLY A 214 4.53 -17.47 -5.36
C GLY A 214 3.82 -16.89 -4.15
N HIS A 215 4.14 -17.31 -2.91
CA HIS A 215 3.61 -16.68 -1.71
C HIS A 215 4.35 -15.38 -1.41
N LYS A 216 3.64 -14.25 -1.31
CA LYS A 216 4.15 -12.95 -0.85
C LYS A 216 4.00 -12.85 0.68
N PHE A 217 4.96 -13.39 1.44
CA PHE A 217 4.90 -13.45 2.91
C PHE A 217 5.32 -12.12 3.57
N MET A 218 4.47 -11.60 4.46
CA MET A 218 4.73 -10.37 5.23
C MET A 218 4.56 -10.61 6.73
N ALA A 219 5.43 -9.98 7.54
CA ALA A 219 5.42 -10.14 8.99
C ALA A 219 4.21 -9.39 9.59
N THR A 220 3.31 -10.15 10.21
CA THR A 220 1.99 -9.65 10.67
C THR A 220 1.79 -9.88 12.17
N TYR A 221 0.80 -9.19 12.74
CA TYR A 221 0.30 -9.42 14.09
C TYR A 221 -0.95 -10.31 14.01
N LEU A 222 -0.82 -11.57 14.39
CA LEU A 222 -1.93 -12.52 14.47
C LEU A 222 -2.73 -12.20 15.73
N ARG A 223 -3.89 -11.55 15.57
CA ARG A 223 -4.76 -11.14 16.68
C ARG A 223 -5.55 -12.30 17.30
N GLN A 224 -5.48 -13.48 16.71
CA GLN A 224 -6.10 -14.71 17.20
C GLN A 224 -5.04 -15.82 17.40
N PRO A 225 -5.27 -16.79 18.31
CA PRO A 225 -4.45 -17.98 18.41
C PRO A 225 -4.40 -18.70 17.06
N THR A 226 -3.21 -18.76 16.44
CA THR A 226 -3.04 -19.26 15.07
C THR A 226 -1.95 -20.33 15.03
N PHE A 227 -2.13 -21.36 14.21
CA PHE A 227 -1.18 -22.45 14.02
C PHE A 227 -0.48 -22.34 12.66
N CYS A 228 0.76 -22.80 12.57
CA CYS A 228 1.57 -22.72 11.36
C CYS A 228 1.10 -23.70 10.29
N SER A 229 0.79 -23.22 9.09
CA SER A 229 0.34 -24.06 7.96
C SER A 229 1.34 -25.16 7.58
N HIS A 230 2.65 -24.94 7.80
CA HIS A 230 3.73 -25.90 7.50
C HIS A 230 3.90 -26.97 8.58
N CYS A 231 4.27 -26.60 9.81
CA CYS A 231 4.58 -27.57 10.88
C CYS A 231 3.42 -27.86 11.85
N LYS A 232 2.24 -27.25 11.65
CA LYS A 232 1.01 -27.38 12.46
C LYS A 232 1.12 -26.94 13.94
N GLU A 233 2.29 -26.53 14.39
CA GLU A 233 2.53 -26.01 15.74
C GLU A 233 2.04 -24.57 15.95
N PHE A 234 1.75 -24.23 17.21
CA PHE A 234 1.22 -22.92 17.62
C PHE A 234 2.20 -21.77 17.32
N ILE A 235 1.70 -20.64 16.81
CA ILE A 235 2.49 -19.44 16.52
C ILE A 235 2.43 -18.50 17.72
N TRP A 236 3.48 -18.55 18.56
CA TRP A 236 3.63 -17.74 19.77
C TRP A 236 4.82 -16.78 19.68
N GLY A 237 4.78 -15.71 20.48
CA GLY A 237 5.84 -14.71 20.57
C GLY A 237 5.29 -13.29 20.81
N LEU A 238 6.15 -12.37 21.23
CA LEU A 238 5.81 -10.96 21.41
C LEU A 238 5.90 -10.20 20.08
N GLY A 239 4.94 -9.32 19.82
CA GLY A 239 4.87 -8.51 18.60
C GLY A 239 4.42 -9.31 17.37
N LYS A 240 5.04 -9.07 16.21
CA LYS A 240 4.73 -9.82 14.96
C LYS A 240 5.22 -11.27 15.10
N GLN A 241 4.32 -12.20 15.37
CA GLN A 241 4.67 -13.60 15.69
C GLN A 241 4.81 -14.49 14.44
N GLY A 242 4.16 -14.14 13.33
CA GLY A 242 4.13 -14.97 12.11
C GLY A 242 4.27 -14.18 10.81
N TYR A 243 4.45 -14.93 9.72
CA TYR A 243 4.34 -14.45 8.35
C TYR A 243 2.97 -14.87 7.78
N GLN A 244 2.29 -13.95 7.10
CA GLN A 244 1.06 -14.22 6.37
C GLN A 244 1.25 -13.89 4.89
N CYS A 245 0.85 -14.82 4.02
CA CYS A 245 0.82 -14.59 2.58
C CYS A 245 -0.29 -13.60 2.25
N GLN A 246 0.05 -12.48 1.61
CA GLN A 246 -0.93 -11.46 1.20
C GLN A 246 -1.98 -11.99 0.21
N VAL A 247 -1.64 -13.04 -0.55
CA VAL A 247 -2.43 -13.53 -1.68
C VAL A 247 -3.42 -14.66 -1.34
N CYS A 248 -3.06 -15.59 -0.43
CA CYS A 248 -3.83 -16.84 -0.24
C CYS A 248 -4.07 -17.22 1.22
N THR A 249 -3.97 -16.26 2.16
CA THR A 249 -4.18 -16.44 3.61
C THR A 249 -3.24 -17.40 4.35
N CYS A 250 -2.32 -18.11 3.69
CA CYS A 250 -1.36 -19.02 4.33
C CYS A 250 -0.56 -18.32 5.45
N VAL A 251 -0.59 -18.85 6.67
CA VAL A 251 0.11 -18.30 7.84
C VAL A 251 1.15 -19.29 8.37
N VAL A 252 2.39 -18.82 8.59
CA VAL A 252 3.52 -19.67 9.01
C VAL A 252 4.40 -18.98 10.04
N HIS A 253 5.17 -19.75 10.82
CA HIS A 253 6.23 -19.18 11.67
C HIS A 253 7.29 -18.46 10.83
N LYS A 254 8.01 -17.53 11.46
CA LYS A 254 9.18 -16.88 10.85
C LYS A 254 10.22 -17.85 10.30
N ARG A 255 10.46 -18.98 10.99
CA ARG A 255 11.38 -20.04 10.54
C ARG A 255 10.82 -20.94 9.42
N CYS A 256 9.50 -20.96 9.21
CA CYS A 256 8.85 -21.93 8.32
C CYS A 256 8.52 -21.40 6.93
N HIS A 257 8.58 -20.08 6.69
CA HIS A 257 8.20 -19.49 5.38
C HIS A 257 9.02 -20.03 4.20
N GLY A 258 10.33 -20.24 4.38
CA GLY A 258 11.20 -20.83 3.36
C GLY A 258 11.00 -22.33 3.13
N LEU A 259 10.21 -23.00 3.98
CA LEU A 259 9.91 -24.45 3.90
C LEU A 259 8.52 -24.72 3.28
N VAL A 260 7.83 -23.68 2.79
CA VAL A 260 6.53 -23.79 2.13
C VAL A 260 6.74 -24.26 0.69
N VAL A 261 6.60 -25.57 0.47
CA VAL A 261 6.73 -26.22 -0.87
C VAL A 261 5.49 -26.07 -1.75
N THR A 262 4.34 -25.73 -1.16
CA THR A 262 3.10 -25.47 -1.92
C THR A 262 3.24 -24.21 -2.75
N LYS A 263 2.78 -24.22 -4.00
CA LYS A 263 2.62 -22.99 -4.79
C LYS A 263 1.43 -22.18 -4.28
N CYS A 264 1.51 -20.86 -4.36
CA CYS A 264 0.43 -19.97 -3.95
C CYS A 264 -0.76 -20.06 -4.94
N PRO A 265 -1.98 -20.45 -4.50
CA PRO A 265 -3.11 -20.67 -5.39
C PRO A 265 -3.76 -19.38 -5.93
N GLY A 266 -3.43 -18.21 -5.39
CA GLY A 266 -3.96 -16.92 -5.86
C GLY A 266 -2.97 -16.09 -6.68
N MET A 267 -1.75 -16.59 -6.92
CA MET A 267 -0.82 -15.91 -7.81
C MET A 267 -1.08 -16.40 -9.24
N ALA A 268 -1.93 -15.67 -9.97
CA ALA A 268 -2.24 -15.99 -11.35
C ALA A 268 -0.97 -15.96 -12.21
N MET A 269 -0.61 -17.11 -12.79
CA MET A 269 0.07 -17.08 -14.08
C MET A 269 -0.99 -16.69 -15.11
N GLY A 270 -0.71 -15.66 -15.91
CA GLY A 270 -1.65 -15.18 -16.92
C GLY A 270 -1.94 -16.25 -17.97
N GLY A 271 -3.24 -16.44 -18.27
CA GLY A 271 -3.69 -17.18 -19.45
C GLY A 271 -4.04 -18.65 -19.24
N ALA A 272 -5.25 -18.92 -18.75
CA ALA A 272 -6.12 -19.98 -19.29
C ALA A 272 -7.56 -19.82 -18.76
N VAL A 273 -8.54 -19.79 -19.66
CA VAL A 273 -9.96 -20.02 -19.36
C VAL A 273 -10.27 -21.48 -19.70
N GLY A 274 -11.14 -22.13 -18.93
CA GLY A 274 -11.60 -23.49 -19.22
C GLY A 274 -10.95 -24.54 -18.34
N GLY A 275 -11.65 -25.66 -18.17
CA GLY A 275 -11.16 -26.80 -17.40
C GLY A 275 -10.27 -27.73 -18.23
N GLU A 276 -10.00 -28.87 -17.61
CA GLU A 276 -9.32 -30.08 -18.09
C GLU A 276 -7.78 -30.07 -18.28
N GLU A 277 -7.21 -31.21 -17.85
CA GLU A 277 -5.84 -31.71 -17.96
C GLU A 277 -4.62 -30.84 -17.56
N LEU A 278 -4.09 -31.08 -16.36
CA LEU A 278 -2.71 -30.72 -15.98
C LEU A 278 -1.96 -31.99 -15.51
N GLU A 279 -1.29 -32.65 -16.45
CA GLU A 279 -0.32 -33.70 -16.13
C GLU A 279 0.96 -33.11 -15.49
N ALA A 280 1.54 -33.94 -14.62
CA ALA A 280 2.54 -33.61 -13.60
C ALA A 280 3.88 -33.04 -14.11
N VAL A 281 4.59 -32.32 -13.21
CA VAL A 281 5.88 -32.80 -12.68
C VAL A 281 6.05 -32.39 -11.19
N GLY A 282 6.37 -33.36 -10.33
CA GLY A 282 7.30 -33.14 -9.20
C GLY A 282 6.73 -32.76 -7.82
N GLY A 283 5.96 -33.64 -7.16
CA GLY A 283 5.64 -33.45 -5.74
C GLY A 283 4.56 -34.37 -5.16
N GLN A 284 4.80 -35.69 -5.09
CA GLN A 284 3.83 -36.64 -4.54
C GLN A 284 3.49 -36.36 -3.06
N ARG A 285 2.22 -36.03 -2.77
CA ARG A 285 1.48 -36.44 -1.56
C ARG A 285 -0.02 -36.10 -1.65
N PHE A 286 -0.80 -37.06 -2.16
CA PHE A 286 -2.23 -37.26 -1.91
C PHE A 286 -3.18 -36.06 -2.11
N SER A 287 -3.21 -35.47 -3.30
CA SER A 287 -4.38 -34.70 -3.76
C SER A 287 -5.47 -35.65 -4.31
N VAL A 288 -6.04 -36.48 -3.43
CA VAL A 288 -7.26 -37.22 -3.79
C VAL A 288 -8.42 -36.23 -3.76
N ASN A 289 -8.89 -35.80 -4.94
CA ASN A 289 -10.18 -35.11 -5.11
C ASN A 289 -11.34 -36.10 -4.87
N LEU A 290 -11.38 -36.67 -3.67
CA LEU A 290 -12.50 -37.46 -3.19
C LEU A 290 -13.63 -36.45 -2.90
N PRO A 291 -14.87 -36.66 -3.35
CA PRO A 291 -15.98 -35.76 -3.04
C PRO A 291 -16.26 -35.79 -1.52
N HIS A 292 -15.75 -34.80 -0.79
CA HIS A 292 -15.91 -34.69 0.65
C HIS A 292 -17.34 -34.20 0.96
N ARG A 293 -18.21 -35.07 1.49
CA ARG A 293 -19.53 -34.65 1.97
C ARG A 293 -19.39 -33.91 3.30
N PHE A 294 -19.30 -32.59 3.20
CA PHE A 294 -19.38 -31.69 4.34
C PHE A 294 -20.81 -31.67 4.90
N SER A 295 -20.93 -31.73 6.22
CA SER A 295 -22.19 -31.49 6.94
C SER A 295 -21.95 -30.58 8.12
N ILE A 296 -22.92 -29.71 8.39
CA ILE A 296 -22.86 -28.71 9.46
C ILE A 296 -22.79 -29.44 10.81
N HIS A 297 -21.81 -29.06 11.64
CA HIS A 297 -21.52 -29.72 12.90
C HIS A 297 -21.48 -28.74 14.08
N THR A 298 -21.96 -29.20 15.24
CA THR A 298 -21.82 -28.47 16.50
C THR A 298 -20.62 -29.02 17.28
N TYR A 299 -19.52 -28.29 17.27
CA TYR A 299 -18.34 -28.62 18.04
C TYR A 299 -18.57 -28.27 19.51
N LYS A 300 -18.42 -29.26 20.41
CA LYS A 300 -18.61 -29.10 21.87
C LYS A 300 -17.35 -28.58 22.60
N ARG A 301 -16.29 -28.24 21.85
CA ARG A 301 -15.00 -27.76 22.36
C ARG A 301 -14.43 -26.73 21.37
N PRO A 302 -13.58 -25.78 21.83
CA PRO A 302 -12.82 -24.90 20.94
C PRO A 302 -12.10 -25.73 19.88
N THR A 303 -12.46 -25.53 18.62
CA THR A 303 -11.95 -26.32 17.48
C THR A 303 -11.42 -25.37 16.44
N PHE A 304 -10.28 -25.67 15.84
CA PHE A 304 -9.67 -24.85 14.80
C PHE A 304 -9.97 -25.44 13.42
N CYS A 305 -10.17 -24.58 12.43
CA CYS A 305 -10.39 -24.98 11.05
C CYS A 305 -9.09 -25.52 10.45
N GLU A 306 -9.09 -26.76 9.95
CA GLU A 306 -7.89 -27.40 9.38
C GLU A 306 -7.41 -26.73 8.08
N HIS A 307 -8.28 -25.99 7.39
CA HIS A 307 -7.97 -25.27 6.15
C HIS A 307 -7.31 -23.91 6.40
N CYS A 308 -7.88 -23.05 7.25
CA CYS A 308 -7.39 -21.69 7.49
C CYS A 308 -6.73 -21.45 8.86
N GLY A 309 -6.72 -22.44 9.75
CA GLY A 309 -6.11 -22.35 11.09
C GLY A 309 -6.87 -21.47 12.10
N SER A 310 -7.93 -20.78 11.68
CA SER A 310 -8.77 -19.94 12.54
C SER A 310 -9.57 -20.76 13.55
N LEU A 311 -9.83 -20.20 14.73
CA LEU A 311 -10.77 -20.81 15.68
C LEU A 311 -12.19 -20.76 15.10
N ILE A 312 -12.94 -21.85 15.25
CA ILE A 312 -14.33 -21.96 14.80
C ILE A 312 -15.22 -21.47 15.95
N PHE A 313 -15.76 -20.25 15.83
CA PHE A 313 -16.49 -19.54 16.88
C PHE A 313 -18.00 -19.85 16.87
N GLY A 314 -18.64 -19.77 18.05
CA GLY A 314 -20.09 -19.93 18.23
C GLY A 314 -20.46 -21.08 19.18
N VAL A 315 -21.76 -21.18 19.50
CA VAL A 315 -22.28 -22.19 20.46
C VAL A 315 -22.87 -23.42 19.76
N ILE A 316 -23.41 -23.25 18.55
CA ILE A 316 -24.10 -24.30 17.78
C ILE A 316 -23.76 -24.13 16.29
N ARG A 317 -23.66 -25.24 15.53
CA ARG A 317 -23.47 -25.26 14.06
C ARG A 317 -22.25 -24.45 13.56
N GLN A 318 -21.17 -24.41 14.33
CA GLN A 318 -20.08 -23.46 14.10
C GLN A 318 -19.26 -23.73 12.82
N GLY A 319 -19.21 -24.98 12.34
CA GLY A 319 -18.41 -25.32 11.18
C GLY A 319 -18.81 -26.64 10.52
N ASN A 320 -18.20 -26.93 9.38
CA ASN A 320 -18.49 -28.12 8.59
C ASN A 320 -17.52 -29.26 8.91
N LYS A 321 -18.06 -30.44 9.21
CA LYS A 321 -17.29 -31.66 9.40
C LYS A 321 -17.44 -32.57 8.17
N ILE A 322 -16.33 -33.18 7.75
CA ILE A 322 -16.34 -34.23 6.73
C ILE A 322 -16.81 -35.52 7.40
N TYR A 323 -17.87 -36.12 6.87
CA TYR A 323 -18.30 -37.46 7.25
C TYR A 323 -17.79 -38.42 6.18
N LYS A 324 -16.96 -39.39 6.59
CA LYS A 324 -16.66 -40.54 5.75
C LYS A 324 -17.87 -41.47 5.79
N ASN A 325 -18.32 -41.92 4.62
CA ASN A 325 -19.09 -43.16 4.53
C ASN A 325 -18.16 -44.35 4.81
#